data_AF-A0A401GVA2-F1
#
_entry.id   AF-A0A401GVA2-F1
#
_cell.length_a   1.000
_cell.length_b   1.000
_cell.length_c   1.000
_cell.angle_alpha   90.00
_cell.angle_beta   90.00
_cell.angle_gamma   90.00
#
_symmetry.space_group_name_H-M   'P 1'
#
loop_
_entity.id
_entity.type
_entity.pdbx_description
1 polymer ?
#
loop_
_entity_poly.entity_id
_entity_poly.type
_entity_poly.pdbx_seq_one_letter_code
_entity_poly.pdbx_strand_id
1 'polypeptide(L)'
;MESMGGAASSDPASENGTETIELTTRDKTTEADDRKGPDLVYSPADDSDGDSGDEEEGNRALLGSHRGEQEPDGRTTPSRLSTWAQIKSLVIETSPTLLITTAPELFTGELLANVSHWKAMSRVDELIIIVPVILNLKGNLEMNLSARLGTAANMGELDDPSKRKSIIIGNLTLLQVQATVVSFVAACVAFLLGRVIPRPAEEEAAEAVLAGNITSSLMASALEARTPRPAFPGGSPTSGFSEFAMVASAAMTSTCLSACVFGSFMCTLVVLCRRFGLDPDNIAPLVASCLGDLVTLTILGLVSALHLYIIDTVIPLILIILLVAAGVGWTILTHRNEHVKHLLTEGWLPLFGAMIISSGTGLVLDRFVGQYIGYALVAVVATGLSGGVGSVFVSRLSTALHAATSALPTVLSDLPAADEAYEKSPHPSPRLVMVTLLLISLPVDVAFLATVFAFGWLRLSVLFMVLQLVFFGLTVAVSLLLARVTTDFLWTRGLDPDVWALPLNSALVDLVGQLLLVCCYEIAALLGAHVRS
;
A
#
# COMPACT_ATOMS: atom_id res chain seq x y z
N MET A 1 -45.88 -36.02 61.63
CA MET A 1 -45.45 -34.77 60.97
C MET A 1 -45.98 -34.83 59.55
N GLU A 2 -47.30 -34.74 59.35
CA GLU A 2 -48.09 -33.49 59.30
C GLU A 2 -47.48 -32.50 58.28
N SER A 3 -48.07 -32.39 57.09
CA SER A 3 -49.23 -31.53 56.75
C SER A 3 -48.70 -30.16 56.28
N MET A 4 -48.98 -29.63 55.09
CA MET A 4 -50.26 -29.19 54.50
C MET A 4 -49.89 -28.61 53.10
N GLY A 5 -50.67 -28.55 52.02
CA GLY A 5 -52.05 -28.84 51.63
C GLY A 5 -52.16 -28.40 50.14
N GLY A 6 -52.76 -29.16 49.22
CA GLY A 6 -54.18 -29.06 48.79
C GLY A 6 -54.38 -27.90 47.79
N ALA A 7 -54.96 -28.01 46.58
CA ALA A 7 -56.09 -28.80 46.07
C ALA A 7 -56.01 -28.87 44.51
N ALA A 8 -56.21 -30.02 43.84
CA ALA A 8 -57.47 -30.62 43.35
C ALA A 8 -58.18 -29.80 42.24
N SER A 9 -58.08 -30.24 40.96
CA SER A 9 -59.06 -31.06 40.17
C SER A 9 -60.10 -30.17 39.46
N SER A 10 -60.50 -30.35 38.19
CA SER A 10 -60.96 -31.56 37.50
C SER A 10 -61.26 -31.29 36.00
N ASP A 11 -61.09 -32.32 35.16
CA ASP A 11 -61.51 -32.54 33.74
C ASP A 11 -63.04 -32.40 33.48
N PRO A 12 -63.69 -32.81 32.33
CA PRO A 12 -63.25 -33.32 30.99
C PRO A 12 -64.07 -32.81 29.73
N ALA A 13 -63.82 -33.43 28.56
CA ALA A 13 -64.67 -33.58 27.33
C ALA A 13 -64.45 -32.54 26.19
N SER A 14 -64.52 -32.83 24.88
CA SER A 14 -65.09 -33.94 24.09
C SER A 14 -64.44 -34.07 22.68
N GLU A 15 -64.53 -35.29 22.14
CA GLU A 15 -64.60 -35.76 20.74
C GLU A 15 -64.88 -34.77 19.58
N ASN A 16 -64.20 -34.94 18.43
CA ASN A 16 -64.73 -35.45 17.13
C ASN A 16 -63.96 -34.93 15.90
N GLY A 17 -63.81 -35.79 14.88
CA GLY A 17 -63.83 -35.35 13.47
C GLY A 17 -62.63 -35.70 12.59
N THR A 18 -62.56 -36.96 12.14
CA THR A 18 -61.98 -37.39 10.87
C THR A 18 -62.59 -36.65 9.67
N GLU A 19 -61.80 -36.27 8.67
CA GLU A 19 -62.07 -36.58 7.26
C GLU A 19 -60.85 -36.35 6.36
N THR A 20 -60.78 -37.23 5.36
CA THR A 20 -59.67 -37.54 4.46
C THR A 20 -60.18 -37.28 3.02
N ILE A 21 -59.30 -37.38 2.01
CA ILE A 21 -59.61 -37.65 0.57
C ILE A 21 -59.90 -36.34 -0.23
N GLU A 22 -59.41 -36.06 -1.46
CA GLU A 22 -59.10 -36.90 -2.62
C GLU A 22 -58.14 -36.22 -3.63
N LEU A 23 -57.26 -37.01 -4.24
CA LEU A 23 -56.67 -36.81 -5.57
C LEU A 23 -57.72 -37.18 -6.63
N THR A 24 -57.89 -36.39 -7.69
CA THR A 24 -58.49 -36.91 -8.94
C THR A 24 -57.71 -36.46 -10.18
N THR A 25 -57.09 -37.46 -10.81
CA THR A 25 -56.76 -37.56 -12.23
C THR A 25 -57.98 -37.37 -13.14
N ARG A 26 -57.79 -36.77 -14.32
CA ARG A 26 -58.61 -37.13 -15.49
C ARG A 26 -57.80 -37.09 -16.79
N ASP A 27 -58.04 -38.15 -17.57
CA ASP A 27 -57.30 -38.70 -18.69
C ASP A 27 -57.86 -38.18 -20.05
N LYS A 28 -56.99 -38.17 -21.07
CA LYS A 28 -57.17 -38.33 -22.55
C LYS A 28 -58.45 -37.86 -23.27
N THR A 29 -58.28 -37.26 -24.47
CA THR A 29 -58.44 -37.94 -25.80
C THR A 29 -58.35 -36.98 -27.02
N THR A 30 -57.41 -37.30 -27.93
CA THR A 30 -57.44 -37.39 -29.42
C THR A 30 -58.20 -36.43 -30.37
N GLU A 31 -57.40 -35.83 -31.28
CA GLU A 31 -57.42 -35.83 -32.78
C GLU A 31 -58.51 -35.18 -33.67
N ALA A 32 -58.01 -34.73 -34.85
CA ALA A 32 -58.63 -34.26 -36.12
C ALA A 32 -58.91 -32.73 -36.23
N ASP A 33 -58.73 -32.01 -37.35
CA ASP A 33 -58.14 -32.16 -38.69
C ASP A 33 -58.21 -30.78 -39.41
N ASP A 34 -57.35 -30.58 -40.42
CA ASP A 34 -57.50 -29.78 -41.65
C ASP A 34 -57.39 -28.22 -41.75
N ARG A 35 -56.42 -27.81 -42.61
CA ARG A 35 -56.43 -26.78 -43.71
C ARG A 35 -55.88 -25.33 -43.59
N LYS A 36 -54.87 -25.12 -44.47
CA LYS A 36 -54.59 -24.00 -45.43
C LYS A 36 -53.89 -22.70 -44.94
N GLY A 37 -52.76 -22.37 -45.61
CA GLY A 37 -51.88 -21.18 -45.45
C GLY A 37 -52.43 -19.86 -46.04
N PRO A 38 -51.63 -18.90 -46.58
CA PRO A 38 -50.17 -18.85 -46.81
C PRO A 38 -49.46 -17.50 -46.42
N ASP A 39 -48.16 -17.41 -46.73
CA ASP A 39 -47.31 -16.26 -47.10
C ASP A 39 -47.33 -14.93 -46.31
N LEU A 40 -46.13 -14.41 -45.98
CA LEU A 40 -45.64 -13.11 -46.47
C LEU A 40 -44.20 -12.82 -46.02
N VAL A 41 -43.32 -12.79 -47.01
CA VAL A 41 -41.99 -12.16 -47.00
C VAL A 41 -42.16 -10.64 -46.94
N TYR A 42 -41.42 -9.96 -46.07
CA TYR A 42 -41.14 -8.53 -46.23
C TYR A 42 -39.70 -8.22 -45.82
N SER A 43 -38.97 -7.65 -46.78
CA SER A 43 -37.69 -6.99 -46.62
C SER A 43 -37.91 -5.51 -46.98
N PRO A 44 -37.25 -4.59 -46.27
CA PRO A 44 -36.68 -3.42 -46.94
C PRO A 44 -35.20 -3.25 -46.48
N ALA A 45 -34.24 -3.24 -47.40
CA ALA A 45 -33.82 -2.15 -48.30
C ALA A 45 -32.77 -1.24 -47.65
N ASP A 46 -31.58 -1.26 -48.28
CA ASP A 46 -30.43 -0.37 -48.09
C ASP A 46 -30.78 1.11 -48.27
N ASP A 47 -30.04 1.98 -47.56
CA ASP A 47 -29.46 3.19 -48.17
C ASP A 47 -28.26 3.73 -47.33
N SER A 48 -27.08 3.61 -47.95
CA SER A 48 -25.94 4.53 -48.08
C SER A 48 -25.32 5.33 -46.90
N ASP A 49 -24.02 5.07 -46.75
CA ASP A 49 -22.86 5.99 -46.65
C ASP A 49 -22.53 6.74 -45.35
N GLY A 50 -21.44 6.26 -44.71
CA GLY A 50 -20.23 7.06 -44.50
C GLY A 50 -20.02 7.71 -43.13
N ASP A 51 -19.20 7.08 -42.27
CA ASP A 51 -18.01 7.73 -41.70
C ASP A 51 -17.06 6.69 -41.10
N SER A 52 -15.77 6.89 -41.38
CA SER A 52 -14.64 6.11 -40.95
C SER A 52 -14.18 6.52 -39.54
N GLY A 53 -14.03 5.55 -38.65
CA GLY A 53 -13.38 5.73 -37.36
C GLY A 53 -13.05 4.37 -36.76
N ASP A 54 -11.82 3.92 -37.00
CA ASP A 54 -11.26 2.71 -36.42
C ASP A 54 -11.21 2.82 -34.89
N GLU A 55 -12.19 2.25 -34.20
CA GLU A 55 -12.18 2.01 -32.75
C GLU A 55 -12.31 0.49 -32.48
N GLU A 56 -11.28 -0.28 -32.82
CA GLU A 56 -11.15 -1.67 -32.34
C GLU A 56 -9.74 -1.92 -31.81
N GLU A 57 -9.40 -1.31 -30.67
CA GLU A 57 -8.29 -1.80 -29.83
C GLU A 57 -8.54 -1.46 -28.36
N GLY A 58 -9.62 -2.00 -27.78
CA GLY A 58 -10.05 -1.67 -26.41
C GLY A 58 -10.49 -2.85 -25.51
N ASN A 59 -10.66 -4.06 -26.04
CA ASN A 59 -11.16 -5.19 -25.27
C ASN A 59 -10.13 -6.30 -25.11
N ARG A 60 -9.15 -6.08 -24.23
CA ARG A 60 -8.37 -7.17 -23.62
C ARG A 60 -8.51 -7.11 -22.11
N ALA A 61 -9.70 -7.47 -21.64
CA ALA A 61 -9.83 -8.05 -20.30
C ALA A 61 -8.95 -9.32 -20.27
N LEU A 62 -8.11 -9.46 -19.25
CA LEU A 62 -7.24 -10.63 -19.04
C LEU A 62 -8.02 -11.95 -18.80
N LEU A 63 -9.35 -11.88 -18.75
CA LEU A 63 -10.27 -13.01 -18.80
C LEU A 63 -11.39 -12.66 -19.79
N GLY A 64 -11.27 -13.14 -21.03
CA GLY A 64 -12.28 -12.92 -22.07
C GLY A 64 -13.53 -13.77 -21.83
N SER A 65 -14.68 -13.13 -21.64
CA SER A 65 -15.99 -13.79 -21.73
C SER A 65 -16.41 -13.89 -23.20
N HIS A 66 -15.97 -14.93 -23.91
CA HIS A 66 -16.55 -15.29 -25.21
C HIS A 66 -17.53 -16.46 -25.03
N ARG A 67 -18.82 -16.13 -24.98
CA ARG A 67 -19.89 -17.09 -25.24
C ARG A 67 -20.26 -16.95 -26.70
N GLY A 68 -19.74 -17.84 -27.54
CA GLY A 68 -20.05 -17.94 -28.96
C GLY A 68 -19.68 -19.34 -29.44
N GLU A 69 -20.69 -20.11 -29.81
CA GLU A 69 -20.58 -21.43 -30.43
C GLU A 69 -19.80 -21.35 -31.76
N GLN A 70 -18.74 -22.15 -31.94
CA GLN A 70 -18.45 -22.90 -33.18
C GLN A 70 -17.19 -23.78 -33.10
N GLU A 71 -17.40 -25.03 -33.54
CA GLU A 71 -16.58 -26.17 -34.00
C GLU A 71 -15.07 -26.36 -33.71
N PRO A 72 -14.61 -27.64 -33.60
CA PRO A 72 -13.26 -28.00 -33.23
C PRO A 72 -12.40 -28.31 -34.47
N ASP A 73 -11.35 -27.53 -34.73
CA ASP A 73 -10.22 -28.06 -35.51
C ASP A 73 -8.88 -27.37 -35.24
N GLY A 74 -7.80 -28.14 -35.35
CA GLY A 74 -6.45 -27.62 -35.55
C GLY A 74 -5.58 -27.39 -34.31
N ARG A 75 -4.72 -28.36 -34.02
CA ARG A 75 -3.56 -28.26 -33.12
C ARG A 75 -2.67 -27.05 -33.47
N THR A 76 -2.81 -25.94 -32.75
CA THR A 76 -1.79 -24.89 -32.66
C THR A 76 -1.41 -24.67 -31.20
N THR A 77 -0.16 -24.98 -30.87
CA THR A 77 0.48 -24.76 -29.56
C THR A 77 0.28 -23.32 -29.06
N PRO A 78 -0.53 -23.06 -28.01
CA PRO A 78 -0.78 -21.72 -27.52
C PRO A 78 0.02 -21.49 -26.23
N SER A 79 1.23 -20.91 -26.28
CA SER A 79 1.87 -20.43 -25.04
C SER A 79 3.04 -19.45 -25.22
N ARG A 80 3.89 -19.59 -26.24
CA ARG A 80 5.16 -18.80 -26.29
C ARG A 80 5.02 -17.36 -26.78
N LEU A 81 4.03 -17.06 -27.62
CA LEU A 81 3.79 -15.69 -28.11
C LEU A 81 3.14 -14.77 -27.05
N SER A 82 2.58 -15.35 -25.97
CA SER A 82 1.91 -14.60 -24.89
C SER A 82 2.91 -14.05 -23.85
N THR A 83 3.92 -14.83 -23.46
CA THR A 83 4.84 -14.46 -22.38
C THR A 83 5.71 -13.25 -22.73
N TRP A 84 6.19 -13.15 -23.97
CA TRP A 84 7.01 -12.01 -24.40
C TRP A 84 6.21 -10.70 -24.44
N ALA A 85 4.94 -10.75 -24.88
CA ALA A 85 4.06 -9.59 -24.88
C ALA A 85 3.81 -9.06 -23.46
N GLN A 86 3.62 -9.97 -22.49
CA GLN A 86 3.43 -9.61 -21.08
C GLN A 86 4.69 -9.00 -20.46
N ILE A 87 5.88 -9.59 -20.71
CA ILE A 87 7.15 -9.00 -20.26
C ILE A 87 7.34 -7.62 -20.90
N LYS A 88 7.06 -7.49 -22.19
CA LYS A 88 7.18 -6.22 -22.91
C LYS A 88 6.26 -5.15 -22.29
N SER A 89 5.01 -5.47 -22.01
CA SER A 89 4.07 -4.56 -21.33
C SER A 89 4.59 -4.18 -19.94
N LEU A 90 5.03 -5.16 -19.13
CA LEU A 90 5.64 -4.90 -17.82
C LEU A 90 6.83 -3.93 -17.91
N VAL A 91 7.75 -4.16 -18.85
CA VAL A 91 8.92 -3.29 -19.03
C VAL A 91 8.51 -1.88 -19.48
N ILE A 92 7.57 -1.76 -20.42
CA ILE A 92 7.12 -0.48 -20.97
C ILE A 92 6.33 0.33 -19.93
N GLU A 93 5.61 -0.33 -19.03
CA GLU A 93 4.79 0.33 -18.01
C GLU A 93 5.60 0.67 -16.75
N THR A 94 6.42 -0.27 -16.26
CA THR A 94 7.16 -0.09 -15.01
C THR A 94 8.46 0.71 -15.18
N SER A 95 9.21 0.55 -16.28
CA SER A 95 10.52 1.23 -16.41
C SER A 95 10.41 2.77 -16.47
N PRO A 96 9.49 3.36 -17.26
CA PRO A 96 9.31 4.82 -17.25
C PRO A 96 8.81 5.31 -15.89
N THR A 97 7.93 4.53 -15.25
CA THR A 97 7.42 4.86 -13.92
C THR A 97 8.56 4.90 -12.91
N LEU A 98 9.46 3.90 -12.89
CA LEU A 98 10.65 3.87 -12.04
C LEU A 98 11.57 5.09 -12.24
N LEU A 99 11.82 5.46 -13.50
CA LEU A 99 12.64 6.64 -13.80
C LEU A 99 11.98 7.94 -13.32
N ILE A 100 10.66 8.08 -13.53
CA ILE A 100 9.93 9.27 -13.09
C ILE A 100 9.85 9.35 -11.57
N THR A 101 9.61 8.22 -10.89
CA THR A 101 9.50 8.17 -9.42
C THR A 101 10.84 8.29 -8.70
N THR A 102 11.95 8.10 -9.39
CA THR A 102 13.30 8.42 -8.86
C THR A 102 13.44 9.91 -8.53
N ALA A 103 12.80 10.81 -9.28
CA ALA A 103 12.92 12.24 -9.02
C ALA A 103 12.25 12.67 -7.70
N PRO A 104 10.98 12.29 -7.40
CA PRO A 104 10.40 12.48 -6.08
C PRO A 104 11.26 11.93 -4.94
N GLU A 105 11.83 10.73 -5.08
CA GLU A 105 12.69 10.13 -4.04
C GLU A 105 13.96 10.94 -3.77
N LEU A 106 14.60 11.44 -4.84
CA LEU A 106 15.72 12.36 -4.75
C LEU A 106 15.35 13.62 -3.95
N PHE A 107 14.18 14.22 -4.25
CA PHE A 107 13.68 15.37 -3.52
C PHE A 107 13.27 15.02 -2.08
N THR A 108 12.74 13.83 -1.82
CA THR A 108 12.41 13.35 -0.47
C THR A 108 13.68 13.25 0.37
N GLY A 109 14.75 12.66 -0.15
CA GLY A 109 16.02 12.53 0.55
C GLY A 109 16.64 13.89 0.89
N GLU A 110 16.64 14.82 -0.06
CA GLU A 110 17.11 16.20 0.16
C GLU A 110 16.19 16.98 1.12
N LEU A 111 14.88 16.82 0.99
CA LEU A 111 13.90 17.45 1.87
C LEU A 111 14.06 16.93 3.30
N LEU A 112 14.29 15.63 3.49
CA LEU A 112 14.53 15.02 4.79
C LEU A 112 15.82 15.56 5.45
N ALA A 113 16.87 15.82 4.67
CA ALA A 113 18.06 16.49 5.19
C ALA A 113 17.75 17.91 5.67
N ASN A 114 16.98 18.67 4.87
CA ASN A 114 16.67 20.08 5.15
C ASN A 114 15.57 20.28 6.20
N VAL A 115 14.62 19.35 6.34
CA VAL A 115 13.48 19.47 7.26
C VAL A 115 13.94 19.55 8.71
N SER A 116 15.07 18.93 9.03
CA SER A 116 15.69 18.97 10.36
C SER A 116 16.08 20.39 10.81
N HIS A 117 16.32 21.31 9.87
CA HIS A 117 16.68 22.70 10.13
C HIS A 117 15.48 23.66 10.14
N TRP A 118 14.28 23.18 9.82
CA TRP A 118 13.10 24.04 9.77
C TRP A 118 12.71 24.51 11.17
N LYS A 119 12.30 25.78 11.29
CA LYS A 119 11.98 26.43 12.57
C LYS A 119 10.95 25.66 13.41
N ALA A 120 10.01 24.97 12.77
CA ALA A 120 9.02 24.14 13.46
C ALA A 120 9.66 22.89 14.08
N MET A 121 10.47 22.19 13.29
CA MET A 121 11.18 20.97 13.68
C MET A 121 12.25 21.23 14.74
N SER A 122 12.88 22.40 14.72
CA SER A 122 13.87 22.81 15.73
C SER A 122 13.24 23.34 17.03
N ARG A 123 11.98 23.78 16.99
CA ARG A 123 11.28 24.35 18.16
C ARG A 123 10.57 23.28 18.99
N VAL A 124 10.14 22.19 18.36
CA VAL A 124 9.46 21.07 19.03
C VAL A 124 10.15 19.78 18.61
N ASP A 125 10.88 19.19 19.54
CA ASP A 125 11.73 18.03 19.28
C ASP A 125 10.92 16.81 18.82
N GLU A 126 9.69 16.67 19.33
CA GLU A 126 8.75 15.60 19.02
C GLU A 126 8.28 15.62 17.57
N LEU A 127 8.29 16.78 16.89
CA LEU A 127 7.93 16.88 15.47
C LEU A 127 8.97 16.20 14.56
N ILE A 128 10.23 16.09 14.98
CA ILE A 128 11.24 15.32 14.23
C ILE A 128 11.10 13.82 14.53
N ILE A 129 10.82 13.46 15.79
CA ILE A 129 10.64 12.06 16.20
C ILE A 129 9.49 11.40 15.45
N ILE A 130 8.43 12.16 15.17
CA ILE A 130 7.23 11.63 14.51
C ILE A 130 7.40 11.49 12.99
N VAL A 131 8.36 12.17 12.35
CA VAL A 131 8.53 12.18 10.88
C VAL A 131 8.72 10.77 10.31
N PRO A 132 9.71 9.96 10.73
CA PRO A 132 9.90 8.62 10.16
C PRO A 132 8.69 7.71 10.39
N VAL A 133 8.05 7.85 11.55
CA VAL A 133 6.87 7.07 11.92
C VAL A 133 5.68 7.41 11.01
N ILE A 134 5.41 8.69 10.77
CA ILE A 134 4.32 9.13 9.89
C ILE A 134 4.57 8.73 8.44
N LEU A 135 5.78 8.89 7.93
CA LEU A 135 6.11 8.55 6.54
C LEU A 135 5.89 7.07 6.28
N ASN A 136 6.49 6.20 7.10
CA ASN A 136 6.35 4.77 6.91
C ASN A 136 4.88 4.32 7.00
N LEU A 137 4.16 4.80 8.01
CA LEU A 137 2.76 4.46 8.20
C LEU A 137 1.89 4.91 7.02
N LYS A 138 2.08 6.14 6.54
CA LYS A 138 1.25 6.70 5.48
C LYS A 138 1.59 6.10 4.12
N GLY A 139 2.88 5.93 3.82
CA GLY A 139 3.31 5.22 2.61
C GLY A 139 2.68 3.83 2.51
N ASN A 140 2.63 3.10 3.63
CA ASN A 140 1.96 1.78 3.69
C ASN A 140 0.44 1.85 3.46
N LEU A 141 -0.24 2.89 3.96
CA LEU A 141 -1.68 3.09 3.70
C LEU A 141 -1.97 3.36 2.23
N GLU A 142 -1.12 4.14 1.58
CA GLU A 142 -1.26 4.53 0.17
C GLU A 142 -0.89 3.37 -0.76
N MET A 143 0.10 2.57 -0.40
CA MET A 143 0.42 1.32 -1.08
C MET A 143 -0.75 0.33 -0.98
N ASN A 144 -1.34 0.12 0.21
CA ASN A 144 -2.51 -0.74 0.36
C ASN A 144 -3.73 -0.22 -0.42
N LEU A 145 -3.93 1.11 -0.47
CA LEU A 145 -4.94 1.71 -1.35
C LEU A 145 -4.67 1.37 -2.82
N SER A 146 -3.42 1.53 -3.26
CA SER A 146 -3.03 1.30 -4.65
C SER A 146 -3.25 -0.14 -5.10
N ALA A 147 -2.88 -1.12 -4.28
CA ALA A 147 -3.05 -2.53 -4.60
C ALA A 147 -4.52 -2.94 -4.62
N ARG A 148 -5.32 -2.53 -3.62
CA ARG A 148 -6.77 -2.80 -3.61
C ARG A 148 -7.46 -2.24 -4.84
N LEU A 149 -7.12 -1.02 -5.24
CA LEU A 149 -7.67 -0.42 -6.46
C LEU A 149 -7.12 -1.08 -7.72
N GLY A 150 -5.86 -1.51 -7.72
CA GLY A 150 -5.22 -2.28 -8.80
C GLY A 150 -5.92 -3.60 -9.05
N THR A 151 -6.11 -4.40 -7.99
CA THR A 151 -6.89 -5.64 -8.00
C THR A 151 -8.31 -5.37 -8.51
N ALA A 152 -9.03 -4.39 -7.94
CA ALA A 152 -10.39 -4.05 -8.37
C ALA A 152 -10.46 -3.62 -9.86
N ALA A 153 -9.46 -2.88 -10.36
CA ALA A 153 -9.37 -2.48 -11.75
C ALA A 153 -9.12 -3.67 -12.68
N ASN A 154 -8.19 -4.56 -12.31
CA ASN A 154 -7.82 -5.74 -13.07
C ASN A 154 -8.93 -6.81 -13.08
N MET A 155 -9.73 -6.87 -12.02
CA MET A 155 -10.92 -7.71 -11.91
C MET A 155 -12.15 -7.12 -12.62
N GLY A 156 -12.06 -5.91 -13.20
CA GLY A 156 -13.15 -5.26 -13.93
C GLY A 156 -14.22 -4.62 -13.04
N GLU A 157 -14.00 -4.53 -11.72
CA GLU A 157 -14.97 -3.92 -10.80
C GLU A 157 -15.13 -2.41 -10.99
N LEU A 158 -14.10 -1.76 -11.55
CA LEU A 158 -14.09 -0.31 -11.83
C LEU A 158 -14.73 0.05 -13.20
N ASP A 159 -15.16 -0.92 -13.99
CA ASP A 159 -15.72 -0.66 -15.32
C ASP A 159 -17.12 -0.02 -15.20
N ASP A 160 -17.93 -0.52 -14.25
CA ASP A 160 -19.23 0.08 -13.94
C ASP A 160 -19.09 1.41 -13.18
N PRO A 161 -19.62 2.54 -13.69
CA PRO A 161 -19.51 3.85 -13.04
C PRO A 161 -20.08 3.90 -11.61
N SER A 162 -21.12 3.13 -11.32
CA SER A 162 -21.76 3.14 -10.00
C SER A 162 -20.91 2.42 -8.97
N LYS A 163 -20.42 1.21 -9.30
CA LYS A 163 -19.46 0.45 -8.49
C LYS A 163 -18.15 1.18 -8.34
N ARG A 164 -17.58 1.72 -9.42
CA ARG A 164 -16.35 2.53 -9.40
C ARG A 164 -16.46 3.68 -8.40
N LYS A 165 -17.56 4.45 -8.44
CA LYS A 165 -17.78 5.55 -7.50
C LYS A 165 -17.87 5.05 -6.06
N SER A 166 -18.55 3.93 -5.82
CA SER A 166 -18.64 3.31 -4.50
C SER A 166 -17.26 2.89 -3.98
N ILE A 167 -16.47 2.18 -4.78
CA ILE A 167 -15.13 1.70 -4.42
C ILE A 167 -14.19 2.88 -4.14
N ILE A 168 -14.18 3.91 -5.00
CA ILE A 168 -13.32 5.09 -4.83
C ILE A 168 -13.69 5.86 -3.56
N ILE A 169 -14.97 6.19 -3.38
CA ILE A 169 -15.41 6.97 -2.20
C ILE A 169 -15.16 6.16 -0.92
N GLY A 170 -15.47 4.86 -0.93
CA GLY A 170 -15.24 3.99 0.23
C GLY A 170 -13.77 3.92 0.62
N ASN A 171 -12.88 3.74 -0.36
CA ASN A 171 -11.44 3.71 -0.10
C ASN A 171 -10.89 5.06 0.36
N LEU A 172 -11.37 6.18 -0.19
CA LEU A 172 -10.98 7.51 0.27
C LEU A 172 -11.45 7.79 1.71
N THR A 173 -12.67 7.40 2.07
CA THR A 173 -13.17 7.59 3.44
C THR A 173 -12.44 6.69 4.42
N LEU A 174 -12.14 5.45 4.03
CA LEU A 174 -11.31 4.55 4.81
C LEU A 174 -9.91 5.13 5.02
N LEU A 175 -9.29 5.67 3.97
CA LEU A 175 -7.97 6.29 4.06
C LEU A 175 -7.97 7.44 5.06
N GLN A 176 -9.04 8.23 5.13
CA GLN A 176 -9.19 9.30 6.14
C GLN A 176 -9.32 8.75 7.57
N VAL A 177 -10.07 7.67 7.77
CA VAL A 177 -10.15 6.98 9.07
C VAL A 177 -8.77 6.50 9.49
N GLN A 178 -8.08 5.79 8.61
CA GLN A 178 -6.74 5.27 8.87
C GLN A 178 -5.76 6.40 9.16
N ALA A 179 -5.69 7.43 8.31
CA ALA A 179 -4.85 8.61 8.51
C ALA A 179 -5.08 9.28 9.88
N THR A 180 -6.34 9.44 10.29
CA THR A 180 -6.70 10.06 11.58
C THR A 180 -6.21 9.22 12.76
N VAL A 181 -6.47 7.92 12.76
CA VAL A 181 -6.08 7.02 13.86
C VAL A 181 -4.56 6.88 13.94
N VAL A 182 -3.94 6.62 12.80
CA VAL A 182 -2.51 6.34 12.67
C VAL A 182 -1.66 7.55 13.09
N SER A 183 -2.02 8.76 12.63
CA SER A 183 -1.31 9.99 13.01
C SER A 183 -1.49 10.35 14.48
N PHE A 184 -2.67 10.08 15.07
CA PHE A 184 -2.89 10.28 16.50
C PHE A 184 -2.06 9.29 17.35
N VAL A 185 -2.02 8.01 16.96
CA VAL A 185 -1.15 7.02 17.61
C VAL A 185 0.32 7.40 17.47
N ALA A 186 0.77 7.83 16.29
CA ALA A 186 2.13 8.31 16.07
C ALA A 186 2.48 9.49 16.99
N ALA A 187 1.55 10.44 17.19
CA ALA A 187 1.75 11.57 18.10
C ALA A 187 1.85 11.13 19.56
N CYS A 188 1.03 10.18 20.00
CA CYS A 188 1.15 9.57 21.32
C CYS A 188 2.50 8.86 21.52
N VAL A 189 2.94 8.07 20.53
CA VAL A 189 4.24 7.38 20.58
C VAL A 189 5.39 8.37 20.61
N ALA A 190 5.40 9.38 19.73
CA ALA A 190 6.44 10.40 19.69
C ALA A 190 6.53 11.17 21.01
N PHE A 191 5.40 11.49 21.63
CA PHE A 191 5.34 12.16 22.93
C PHE A 191 5.85 11.28 24.08
N LEU A 192 5.47 9.99 24.11
CA LEU A 192 5.98 9.05 25.11
C LEU A 192 7.50 8.88 24.96
N LEU A 193 8.00 8.73 23.73
CA LEU A 193 9.42 8.65 23.45
C LEU A 193 10.15 9.94 23.86
N GLY A 194 9.58 11.12 23.59
CA GLY A 194 10.13 12.41 24.02
C GLY A 194 10.24 12.56 25.54
N ARG A 195 9.44 11.82 26.33
CA ARG A 195 9.52 11.81 27.79
C ARG A 195 10.49 10.79 28.35
N VAL A 196 10.65 9.66 27.67
CA VAL A 196 11.53 8.57 28.09
C VAL A 196 12.97 8.86 27.69
N ILE A 197 13.19 9.60 26.62
CA ILE A 197 14.51 9.96 26.08
C ILE A 197 15.00 11.25 26.78
N PRO A 198 16.00 11.20 27.67
CA PRO A 198 16.60 12.40 28.24
C PRO A 198 17.33 13.18 27.14
N ARG A 199 17.29 14.52 27.22
CA ARG A 199 18.21 15.39 26.45
C ARG A 199 19.60 15.17 27.02
N PRO A 200 20.56 14.56 26.32
CA PRO A 200 21.90 14.45 26.88
C PRO A 200 22.52 15.84 26.90
N ALA A 201 22.87 16.34 28.07
CA ALA A 201 23.97 17.28 28.18
C ALA A 201 25.24 16.50 27.78
N GLU A 202 26.13 17.12 27.01
CA GLU A 202 27.35 16.50 26.44
C GLU A 202 28.21 15.73 27.47
N GLU A 203 28.05 16.02 28.78
CA GLU A 203 28.78 15.37 29.88
C GLU A 203 28.19 14.02 30.36
N GLU A 204 26.87 13.81 30.32
CA GLU A 204 26.24 12.58 30.87
C GLU A 204 26.33 11.37 29.92
N ALA A 205 26.43 11.63 28.61
CA ALA A 205 26.47 10.58 27.60
C ALA A 205 27.82 9.84 27.58
N ALA A 206 28.92 10.56 27.84
CA ALA A 206 30.25 9.99 28.01
C ALA A 206 30.31 9.02 29.21
N GLU A 207 29.57 9.30 30.28
CA GLU A 207 29.55 8.48 31.51
C GLU A 207 28.71 7.20 31.33
N ALA A 208 27.62 7.26 30.56
CA ALA A 208 26.77 6.11 30.26
C ALA A 208 27.43 5.08 29.32
N VAL A 209 28.27 5.54 28.39
CA VAL A 209 29.10 4.68 27.52
C VAL A 209 30.18 3.95 28.34
N LEU A 210 30.76 4.60 29.35
CA LEU A 210 31.71 3.97 30.28
C LEU A 210 31.05 2.90 31.19
N ALA A 211 29.75 3.00 31.45
CA ALA A 211 29.03 2.10 32.36
C ALA A 211 28.64 0.73 31.76
N GLY A 212 28.89 0.47 30.47
CA GLY A 212 28.92 -0.88 29.88
C GLY A 212 27.60 -1.66 29.83
N ASN A 213 26.44 -1.03 30.06
CA ASN A 213 25.14 -1.68 29.90
C ASN A 213 24.74 -1.69 28.41
N ILE A 214 24.72 -2.86 27.78
CA ILE A 214 24.50 -3.02 26.33
C ILE A 214 23.17 -2.41 25.86
N THR A 215 22.11 -2.50 26.66
CA THR A 215 20.80 -1.94 26.35
C THR A 215 20.77 -0.42 26.46
N SER A 216 21.40 0.15 27.48
CA SER A 216 21.49 1.61 27.64
C SER A 216 22.56 2.22 26.74
N SER A 217 23.59 1.49 26.32
CA SER A 217 24.59 1.96 25.36
C SER A 217 24.04 1.93 23.94
N LEU A 218 23.27 0.92 23.55
CA LEU A 218 22.58 0.93 22.25
C LEU A 218 21.53 2.05 22.19
N MET A 219 20.81 2.28 23.28
CA MET A 219 19.83 3.36 23.37
C MET A 219 20.51 4.73 23.49
N ALA A 220 21.60 4.87 24.25
CA ALA A 220 22.37 6.12 24.36
C ALA A 220 23.17 6.44 23.10
N SER A 221 23.72 5.46 22.38
CA SER A 221 24.40 5.68 21.10
C SER A 221 23.42 5.98 19.95
N ALA A 222 22.16 5.55 20.06
CA ALA A 222 21.05 6.03 19.22
C ALA A 222 20.57 7.44 19.62
N LEU A 223 21.10 8.02 20.70
CA LEU A 223 20.75 9.34 21.20
C LEU A 223 21.91 10.35 21.08
N GLU A 224 23.16 9.92 21.24
CA GLU A 224 24.39 10.69 20.98
C GLU A 224 24.63 10.99 19.50
N ALA A 225 24.08 10.18 18.59
CA ALA A 225 24.24 10.37 17.15
C ALA A 225 23.33 11.48 16.58
N ARG A 226 22.40 12.03 17.37
CA ARG A 226 21.65 13.23 16.99
C ARG A 226 22.62 14.40 16.90
N THR A 227 22.84 14.90 15.69
CA THR A 227 23.65 16.10 15.44
C THR A 227 23.30 17.21 16.44
N PRO A 228 24.30 17.82 17.12
CA PRO A 228 24.04 18.85 18.11
C PRO A 228 23.29 20.01 17.45
N ARG A 229 22.12 20.33 18.00
CA ARG A 229 21.24 21.36 17.45
C ARG A 229 21.63 22.73 18.01
N PRO A 230 21.65 23.79 17.18
CA PRO A 230 21.74 25.14 17.71
C PRO A 230 20.50 25.43 18.55
N ALA A 231 20.70 25.65 19.85
CA ALA A 231 19.65 26.11 20.74
C ALA A 231 19.11 27.46 20.22
N PHE A 232 17.81 27.54 19.92
CA PHE A 232 17.18 28.82 19.60
C PHE A 232 17.16 29.70 20.86
N PRO A 233 17.80 30.88 20.86
CA PRO A 233 17.72 31.79 21.99
C PRO A 233 16.32 32.42 22.02
N GLY A 234 15.52 32.08 23.03
CA GLY A 234 14.35 32.89 23.42
C GLY A 234 12.95 32.27 23.31
N GLY A 235 12.78 30.96 23.44
CA GLY A 235 11.46 30.35 23.72
C GLY A 235 11.47 29.66 25.07
N SER A 236 10.58 30.03 26.00
CA SER A 236 10.34 29.18 27.17
C SER A 236 9.83 27.82 26.68
N PRO A 237 10.31 26.68 27.24
CA PRO A 237 9.77 25.37 26.88
C PRO A 237 8.27 25.40 27.09
N THR A 238 7.51 25.22 26.00
CA THR A 238 6.06 25.19 26.03
C THR A 238 5.62 24.09 26.98
N SER A 239 4.55 24.32 27.75
CA SER A 239 4.02 23.33 28.67
C SER A 239 3.80 21.99 27.97
N GLY A 240 4.12 20.88 28.63
CA GLY A 240 4.11 19.56 28.01
C GLY A 240 2.77 19.14 27.41
N PHE A 241 1.65 19.76 27.80
CA PHE A 241 0.34 19.53 27.19
C PHE A 241 0.14 20.33 25.89
N SER A 242 0.59 21.60 25.85
CA SER A 242 0.49 22.44 24.66
C SER A 242 1.36 21.90 23.52
N GLU A 243 2.55 21.38 23.88
CA GLU A 243 3.46 20.71 22.97
C GLU A 243 2.84 19.44 22.37
N PHE A 244 2.25 18.58 23.22
CA PHE A 244 1.49 17.41 22.74
C PHE A 244 0.34 17.82 21.81
N ALA A 245 -0.47 18.79 22.21
CA ALA A 245 -1.61 19.24 21.41
C ALA A 245 -1.16 19.80 20.05
N MET A 246 -0.03 20.50 20.00
CA MET A 246 0.55 20.98 18.76
C MET A 246 1.05 19.83 17.87
N VAL A 247 1.80 18.88 18.41
CA VAL A 247 2.30 17.71 17.66
C VAL A 247 1.16 16.88 17.12
N ALA A 248 0.17 16.56 17.95
CA ALA A 248 -0.99 15.76 17.56
C ALA A 248 -1.84 16.49 16.49
N SER A 249 -2.16 17.77 16.70
CA SER A 249 -2.93 18.54 15.70
C SER A 249 -2.18 18.69 14.37
N ALA A 250 -0.88 18.99 14.38
CA ALA A 250 -0.07 19.13 13.17
C ALA A 250 0.05 17.80 12.43
N ALA A 251 0.32 16.70 13.14
CA ALA A 251 0.39 15.35 12.59
C ALA A 251 -0.94 14.92 11.96
N MET A 252 -2.05 15.09 12.68
CA MET A 252 -3.38 14.70 12.18
C MET A 252 -3.79 15.56 10.99
N THR A 253 -3.63 16.88 11.07
CA THR A 253 -4.00 17.79 9.97
C THR A 253 -3.20 17.49 8.72
N SER A 254 -1.88 17.33 8.85
CA SER A 254 -1.00 17.05 7.71
C SER A 254 -1.27 15.68 7.10
N THR A 255 -1.45 14.65 7.92
CA THR A 255 -1.70 13.27 7.45
C THR A 255 -3.06 13.20 6.74
N CYS A 256 -4.12 13.79 7.30
CA CYS A 256 -5.44 13.81 6.66
C CYS A 256 -5.46 14.63 5.37
N LEU A 257 -4.83 15.81 5.36
CA LEU A 257 -4.71 16.65 4.17
C LEU A 257 -3.91 15.93 3.07
N SER A 258 -2.78 15.34 3.44
CA SER A 258 -1.93 14.60 2.52
C SER A 258 -2.65 13.35 1.98
N ALA A 259 -3.37 12.61 2.84
CA ALA A 259 -4.20 11.47 2.43
C ALA A 259 -5.36 11.89 1.49
N CYS A 260 -5.94 13.08 1.69
CA CYS A 260 -6.98 13.58 0.81
C CYS A 260 -6.42 13.90 -0.58
N VAL A 261 -5.33 14.67 -0.64
CA VAL A 261 -4.67 15.09 -1.89
C VAL A 261 -4.12 13.88 -2.63
N PHE A 262 -3.27 13.10 -1.96
CA PHE A 262 -2.57 11.99 -2.60
C PHE A 262 -3.47 10.78 -2.82
N GLY A 263 -4.38 10.45 -1.89
CA GLY A 263 -5.38 9.41 -2.09
C GLY A 263 -6.28 9.70 -3.29
N SER A 264 -6.72 10.94 -3.48
CA SER A 264 -7.51 11.33 -4.65
C SER A 264 -6.71 11.23 -5.95
N PHE A 265 -5.44 11.62 -5.91
CA PHE A 265 -4.50 11.44 -7.01
C PHE A 265 -4.32 9.96 -7.36
N MET A 266 -4.11 9.09 -6.38
CA MET A 266 -3.96 7.64 -6.57
C MET A 266 -5.22 6.99 -7.15
N CYS A 267 -6.40 7.33 -6.64
CA CYS A 267 -7.67 6.87 -7.22
C CYS A 267 -7.80 7.29 -8.69
N THR A 268 -7.44 8.54 -9.00
CA THR A 268 -7.48 9.04 -10.38
C THR A 268 -6.47 8.33 -11.27
N LEU A 269 -5.25 8.11 -10.76
CA LEU A 269 -4.18 7.39 -11.46
C LEU A 269 -4.63 5.98 -11.86
N VAL A 270 -5.22 5.21 -10.94
CA VAL A 270 -5.70 3.85 -11.24
C VAL A 270 -6.82 3.87 -12.29
N VAL A 271 -7.76 4.80 -12.20
CA VAL A 271 -8.83 4.96 -13.21
C VAL A 271 -8.24 5.34 -14.57
N LEU A 272 -7.21 6.19 -14.61
CA LEU A 272 -6.52 6.55 -15.85
C LEU A 272 -5.74 5.36 -16.42
N CYS A 273 -5.05 4.57 -15.60
CA CYS A 273 -4.40 3.34 -16.04
C CYS A 273 -5.41 2.42 -16.73
N ARG A 274 -6.56 2.18 -16.08
CA ARG A 274 -7.65 1.38 -16.66
C ARG A 274 -8.17 1.97 -17.96
N ARG A 275 -8.35 3.29 -18.05
CA ARG A 275 -8.84 3.98 -19.26
C ARG A 275 -7.85 3.89 -20.44
N PHE A 276 -6.55 3.89 -20.17
CA PHE A 276 -5.51 3.77 -21.19
C PHE A 276 -5.07 2.32 -21.46
N GLY A 277 -5.73 1.33 -20.84
CA GLY A 277 -5.38 -0.07 -21.01
C GLY A 277 -4.03 -0.46 -20.39
N LEU A 278 -3.53 0.33 -19.44
CA LEU A 278 -2.31 0.05 -18.69
C LEU A 278 -2.65 -0.77 -17.43
N ASP A 279 -1.76 -1.66 -17.02
CA ASP A 279 -1.94 -2.44 -15.80
C ASP A 279 -1.62 -1.56 -14.57
N PRO A 280 -2.61 -1.21 -13.72
CA PRO A 280 -2.38 -0.38 -12.55
C PRO A 280 -1.42 -1.01 -11.55
N ASP A 281 -1.27 -2.35 -11.52
CA ASP A 281 -0.32 -3.02 -10.63
C ASP A 281 1.15 -2.71 -11.00
N ASN A 282 1.42 -2.31 -12.25
CA ASN A 282 2.75 -1.95 -12.73
C ASN A 282 3.17 -0.52 -12.41
N ILE A 283 2.20 0.34 -12.05
CA ILE A 283 2.39 1.79 -11.97
C ILE A 283 2.01 2.30 -10.57
N ALA A 284 0.81 1.99 -10.09
CA ALA A 284 0.23 2.61 -8.91
C ALA A 284 1.01 2.30 -7.61
N PRO A 285 1.42 1.06 -7.31
CA PRO A 285 2.19 0.76 -6.09
C PRO A 285 3.51 1.53 -6.01
N LEU A 286 4.17 1.70 -7.15
CA LEU A 286 5.44 2.41 -7.25
C LEU A 286 5.27 3.92 -7.06
N VAL A 287 4.25 4.51 -7.70
CA VAL A 287 3.92 5.93 -7.50
C VAL A 287 3.51 6.19 -6.04
N ALA A 288 2.74 5.28 -5.44
CA ALA A 288 2.32 5.37 -4.05
C ALA A 288 3.51 5.41 -3.10
N SER A 289 4.46 4.48 -3.28
CA SER A 289 5.67 4.39 -2.46
C SER A 289 6.53 5.66 -2.57
N CYS A 290 6.84 6.09 -3.79
CA CYS A 290 7.85 7.12 -4.01
C CYS A 290 7.37 8.56 -3.87
N LEU A 291 6.13 8.84 -4.29
CA LEU A 291 5.58 10.20 -4.25
C LEU A 291 4.86 10.50 -2.92
N GLY A 292 4.37 9.47 -2.24
CA GLY A 292 3.65 9.59 -0.96
C GLY A 292 4.48 10.27 0.13
N ASP A 293 5.74 9.86 0.29
CA ASP A 293 6.65 10.42 1.30
C ASP A 293 6.98 11.88 1.05
N LEU A 294 7.26 12.26 -0.20
CA LEU A 294 7.53 13.64 -0.59
C LEU A 294 6.34 14.56 -0.24
N VAL A 295 5.13 14.14 -0.65
CA VAL A 295 3.91 14.92 -0.43
C VAL A 295 3.61 15.01 1.06
N THR A 296 3.83 13.93 1.82
CA THR A 296 3.62 13.90 3.27
C THR A 296 4.59 14.81 4.00
N LEU A 297 5.90 14.72 3.73
CA LEU A 297 6.91 15.59 4.31
C LEU A 297 6.64 17.06 4.01
N THR A 298 6.32 17.37 2.77
CA THR A 298 6.06 18.75 2.33
C THR A 298 4.86 19.34 3.08
N ILE A 299 3.75 18.61 3.12
CA ILE A 299 2.54 19.05 3.83
C ILE A 299 2.78 19.12 5.34
N LEU A 300 3.44 18.11 5.94
CA LEU A 300 3.76 18.10 7.36
C LEU A 300 4.60 19.32 7.75
N GLY A 301 5.64 19.62 6.98
CA GLY A 301 6.49 20.77 7.26
C GLY A 301 5.75 22.11 7.13
N LEU A 302 4.92 22.27 6.09
CA LEU A 302 4.09 23.48 5.91
C LEU A 302 3.06 23.63 7.03
N VAL A 303 2.33 22.57 7.35
CA VAL A 303 1.33 22.55 8.43
C VAL A 303 1.99 22.84 9.77
N SER A 304 3.15 22.23 10.05
CA SER A 304 3.90 22.47 11.29
C SER A 304 4.38 23.92 11.40
N ALA A 305 4.84 24.52 10.31
CA ALA A 305 5.22 25.94 10.27
C ALA A 305 4.02 26.87 10.55
N LEU A 306 2.84 26.56 10.01
CA LEU A 306 1.61 27.29 10.33
C LEU A 306 1.17 27.10 11.78
N HIS A 307 1.31 25.89 12.31
CA HIS A 307 0.93 25.56 13.69
C HIS A 307 1.77 26.30 14.74
N LEU A 308 3.01 26.68 14.41
CA LEU A 308 3.83 27.52 15.30
C LEU A 308 3.19 28.88 15.63
N TYR A 309 2.37 29.44 14.74
CA TYR A 309 1.69 30.71 15.00
C TYR A 309 0.53 30.59 15.98
N ILE A 310 0.06 29.36 16.24
CA ILE A 310 -1.10 29.07 17.08
C ILE A 310 -0.77 28.16 18.29
N ILE A 311 0.52 27.88 18.52
CA ILE A 311 1.00 26.92 19.55
C ILE A 311 0.54 27.26 20.97
N ASP A 312 0.48 28.55 21.32
CA ASP A 312 0.10 29.03 22.66
C ASP A 312 -1.41 29.31 22.78
N THR A 313 -2.22 28.76 21.88
CA THR A 313 -3.68 28.97 21.84
C THR A 313 -4.44 27.65 22.06
N VAL A 314 -5.76 27.74 22.24
CA VAL A 314 -6.65 26.56 22.31
C VAL A 314 -6.93 25.92 20.94
N ILE A 315 -6.50 26.55 19.85
CA ILE A 315 -6.81 26.13 18.47
C ILE A 315 -6.31 24.72 18.16
N PRO A 316 -5.05 24.32 18.49
CA PRO A 316 -4.57 22.95 18.30
C PRO A 316 -5.50 21.89 18.92
N LEU A 317 -6.01 22.15 20.12
CA LEU A 317 -6.93 21.24 20.80
C LEU A 317 -8.30 21.17 20.11
N ILE A 318 -8.83 22.31 19.66
CA ILE A 318 -10.06 22.35 18.85
C ILE A 318 -9.88 21.56 17.56
N LEU A 319 -8.73 21.69 16.87
CA LEU A 319 -8.42 20.93 15.67
C LEU A 319 -8.39 19.42 15.92
N ILE A 320 -7.79 18.97 17.03
CA ILE A 320 -7.82 17.54 17.41
C ILE A 320 -9.27 17.07 17.58
N ILE A 321 -10.09 17.79 18.34
CA ILE A 321 -11.49 17.42 18.57
C ILE A 321 -12.27 17.36 17.25
N LEU A 322 -12.08 18.35 16.37
CA LEU A 322 -12.73 18.39 15.06
C LEU A 322 -12.30 17.24 14.17
N LEU A 323 -11.00 16.91 14.13
CA LEU A 323 -10.47 15.80 13.33
C LEU A 323 -10.90 14.44 13.88
N VAL A 324 -10.99 14.27 15.20
CA VAL A 324 -11.56 13.06 15.81
C VAL A 324 -13.04 12.92 15.46
N ALA A 325 -13.82 14.00 15.56
CA ALA A 325 -15.23 13.99 15.17
C ALA A 325 -15.41 13.67 13.67
N ALA A 326 -14.56 14.24 12.81
CA ALA A 326 -14.52 13.91 11.39
C ALA A 326 -14.12 12.45 11.15
N GLY A 327 -13.15 11.92 11.91
CA GLY A 327 -12.76 10.52 11.98
C GLY A 327 -13.93 9.58 12.24
N VAL A 328 -14.76 9.90 13.23
CA VAL A 328 -16.00 9.17 13.52
C VAL A 328 -16.98 9.26 12.34
N GLY A 329 -17.14 10.44 11.74
CA GLY A 329 -17.96 10.64 10.55
C GLY A 329 -17.53 9.78 9.36
N TRP A 330 -16.23 9.76 9.04
CA TRP A 330 -15.67 8.91 7.99
C TRP A 330 -15.79 7.42 8.31
N THR A 331 -15.70 7.04 9.59
CA THR A 331 -15.92 5.65 10.03
C THR A 331 -17.35 5.21 9.75
N ILE A 332 -18.34 6.05 10.08
CA ILE A 332 -19.76 5.78 9.78
C ILE A 332 -19.98 5.64 8.27
N LEU A 333 -19.37 6.53 7.46
CA LEU A 333 -19.49 6.49 6.01
C LEU A 333 -18.83 5.24 5.40
N THR A 334 -17.67 4.85 5.91
CA THR A 334 -16.94 3.65 5.48
C THR A 334 -17.70 2.37 5.85
N HIS A 335 -18.29 2.31 7.04
CA HIS A 335 -19.08 1.16 7.48
C HIS A 335 -20.33 0.92 6.63
N ARG A 336 -20.86 1.97 5.98
CA ARG A 336 -21.99 1.86 5.04
C ARG A 336 -21.60 1.29 3.68
N ASN A 337 -20.30 1.20 3.37
CA ASN A 337 -19.82 0.75 2.08
C ASN A 337 -19.39 -0.72 2.15
N GLU A 338 -20.11 -1.59 1.43
CA GLU A 338 -19.89 -3.04 1.49
C GLU A 338 -18.51 -3.48 1.00
N HIS A 339 -17.91 -2.74 0.06
CA HIS A 339 -16.60 -3.07 -0.50
C HIS A 339 -15.45 -2.87 0.51
N VAL A 340 -15.59 -1.95 1.47
CA VAL A 340 -14.49 -1.53 2.35
C VAL A 340 -14.78 -1.65 3.84
N LYS A 341 -16.01 -1.96 4.26
CA LYS A 341 -16.37 -2.02 5.69
C LYS A 341 -15.50 -2.98 6.50
N HIS A 342 -15.09 -4.12 5.92
CA HIS A 342 -14.27 -5.12 6.58
C HIS A 342 -12.86 -4.60 6.94
N LEU A 343 -12.36 -3.64 6.15
CA LEU A 343 -11.06 -3.00 6.33
C LEU A 343 -11.02 -2.02 7.52
N LEU A 344 -12.17 -1.75 8.16
CA LEU A 344 -12.19 -1.04 9.44
C LEU A 344 -11.67 -1.90 10.59
N THR A 345 -11.74 -3.22 10.47
CA THR A 345 -11.27 -4.18 11.48
C THR A 345 -9.99 -4.89 11.09
N GLU A 346 -9.74 -5.03 9.78
CA GLU A 346 -8.57 -5.73 9.25
C GLU A 346 -7.42 -4.77 8.90
N GLY A 347 -6.19 -5.30 8.83
CA GLY A 347 -5.01 -4.53 8.38
C GLY A 347 -4.32 -3.65 9.43
N TRP A 348 -4.88 -3.49 10.63
CA TRP A 348 -4.22 -2.76 11.72
C TRP A 348 -2.94 -3.46 12.21
N LEU A 349 -2.98 -4.78 12.35
CA LEU A 349 -1.83 -5.55 12.83
C LEU A 349 -0.61 -5.45 11.91
N PRO A 350 -0.69 -5.71 10.59
CA PRO A 350 0.47 -5.55 9.70
C PRO A 350 0.96 -4.11 9.65
N LEU A 351 0.07 -3.11 9.75
CA LEU A 351 0.45 -1.70 9.78
C LEU A 351 1.24 -1.31 11.03
N PHE A 352 0.78 -1.70 12.22
CA PHE A 352 1.53 -1.44 13.46
C PHE A 352 2.78 -2.33 13.59
N GLY A 353 2.75 -3.54 13.04
CA GLY A 353 3.93 -4.40 12.93
C GLY A 353 5.02 -3.75 12.06
N ALA A 354 4.63 -3.19 10.91
CA ALA A 354 5.51 -2.44 10.03
C ALA A 354 6.10 -1.20 10.72
N MET A 355 5.31 -0.46 11.53
CA MET A 355 5.81 0.66 12.34
C MET A 355 6.96 0.25 13.27
N ILE A 356 6.84 -0.90 13.95
CA ILE A 356 7.88 -1.39 14.87
C ILE A 356 9.17 -1.70 14.09
N ILE A 357 9.05 -2.35 12.94
CA ILE A 357 10.20 -2.67 12.07
C ILE A 357 10.84 -1.37 11.55
N SER A 358 10.03 -0.42 11.09
CA SER A 358 10.47 0.89 10.60
C SER A 358 11.15 1.73 11.67
N SER A 359 10.81 1.53 12.95
CA SER A 359 11.53 2.17 14.05
C SER A 359 12.99 1.68 14.09
N GLY A 360 13.23 0.39 13.80
CA GLY A 360 14.57 -0.16 13.60
C GLY A 360 15.30 0.48 12.42
N THR A 361 14.61 0.67 11.28
CA THR A 361 15.17 1.38 10.12
C THR A 361 15.58 2.81 10.49
N GLY A 362 14.74 3.53 11.22
CA GLY A 362 15.04 4.90 11.67
C GLY A 362 16.29 4.97 12.55
N LEU A 363 16.53 3.97 13.41
CA LEU A 363 17.75 3.87 14.22
C LEU A 363 19.00 3.63 13.37
N VAL A 364 18.90 2.81 12.32
CA VAL A 364 20.00 2.61 11.37
C VAL A 364 20.30 3.92 10.65
N LEU A 365 19.28 4.62 10.16
CA LEU A 365 19.44 5.92 9.50
C LEU A 365 20.14 6.93 10.42
N ASP A 366 19.65 7.11 11.64
CA ASP A 366 20.20 8.06 12.61
C ASP A 366 21.66 7.76 12.97
N ARG A 367 22.01 6.47 13.11
CA ARG A 367 23.37 6.05 13.45
C ARG A 367 24.40 6.38 12.36
N PHE A 368 24.02 6.26 11.10
CA PHE A 368 24.96 6.28 9.96
C PHE A 368 24.87 7.53 9.10
N VAL A 369 23.81 8.33 9.19
CA VAL A 369 23.64 9.57 8.41
C VAL A 369 24.80 10.56 8.60
N GLY A 370 25.35 10.66 9.81
CA GLY A 370 26.47 11.55 10.13
C GLY A 370 27.86 10.95 9.87
N GLN A 371 27.96 9.63 9.65
CA GLN A 371 29.23 8.91 9.48
C GLN A 371 29.68 8.81 8.02
N TYR A 372 28.71 8.89 7.11
CA TYR A 372 28.92 8.59 5.69
C TYR A 372 28.41 9.72 4.81
N ILE A 373 29.24 10.12 3.86
CA ILE A 373 28.95 11.23 2.95
C ILE A 373 27.77 10.85 2.05
N GLY A 374 26.65 11.58 2.19
CA GLY A 374 25.44 11.38 1.38
C GLY A 374 24.62 10.14 1.71
N TYR A 375 24.82 9.54 2.89
CA TYR A 375 24.10 8.33 3.29
C TYR A 375 22.58 8.48 3.24
N ALA A 376 22.02 9.58 3.80
CA ALA A 376 20.57 9.77 3.81
C ALA A 376 19.97 9.80 2.39
N LEU A 377 20.61 10.50 1.46
CA LEU A 377 20.14 10.58 0.07
C LEU A 377 20.16 9.20 -0.60
N VAL A 378 21.27 8.46 -0.47
CA VAL A 378 21.40 7.13 -1.07
C VAL A 378 20.47 6.13 -0.40
N ALA A 379 20.28 6.22 0.92
CA ALA A 379 19.38 5.35 1.67
C ALA A 379 17.93 5.51 1.22
N VAL A 380 17.42 6.75 1.18
CA VAL A 380 16.03 7.03 0.77
C VAL A 380 15.76 6.51 -0.64
N VAL A 381 16.63 6.82 -1.61
CA VAL A 381 16.41 6.37 -2.99
C VAL A 381 16.58 4.86 -3.13
N ALA A 382 17.60 4.26 -2.51
CA ALA A 382 17.86 2.83 -2.63
C ALA A 382 16.73 1.99 -2.01
N THR A 383 16.25 2.35 -0.82
CA THR A 383 15.16 1.61 -0.17
C THR A 383 13.80 1.95 -0.76
N GLY A 384 13.55 3.21 -1.14
CA GLY A 384 12.31 3.62 -1.81
C GLY A 384 12.09 2.92 -3.14
N LEU A 385 13.11 2.88 -4.01
CA LEU A 385 13.02 2.17 -5.29
C LEU A 385 12.90 0.65 -5.11
N SER A 386 13.73 0.04 -4.26
CA SER A 386 13.69 -1.42 -4.07
C SER A 386 12.43 -1.90 -3.34
N GLY A 387 11.90 -1.10 -2.41
CA GLY A 387 10.61 -1.31 -1.75
C GLY A 387 9.45 -1.18 -2.75
N GLY A 388 9.43 -0.12 -3.56
CA GLY A 388 8.43 0.10 -4.60
C GLY A 388 8.38 -1.01 -5.65
N VAL A 389 9.54 -1.54 -6.07
CA VAL A 389 9.62 -2.71 -6.98
C VAL A 389 9.03 -3.97 -6.32
N GLY A 390 9.30 -4.17 -5.02
CA GLY A 390 8.67 -5.22 -4.23
C GLY A 390 7.15 -5.05 -4.18
N SER A 391 6.65 -3.83 -3.98
CA SER A 391 5.22 -3.51 -3.94
C SER A 391 4.50 -3.79 -5.26
N VAL A 392 5.14 -3.47 -6.41
CA VAL A 392 4.62 -3.88 -7.74
C VAL A 392 4.48 -5.40 -7.82
N PHE A 393 5.49 -6.14 -7.35
CA PHE A 393 5.45 -7.60 -7.41
C PHE A 393 4.40 -8.20 -6.46
N VAL A 394 4.25 -7.65 -5.25
CA VAL A 394 3.17 -8.04 -4.32
C VAL A 394 1.80 -7.79 -4.95
N SER A 395 1.57 -6.61 -5.54
CA SER A 395 0.30 -6.25 -6.21
C SER A 395 -0.04 -7.25 -7.31
N ARG A 396 0.91 -7.51 -8.23
CA ARG A 396 0.71 -8.48 -9.32
C ARG A 396 0.42 -9.89 -8.81
N LEU A 397 1.11 -10.32 -7.75
CA LEU A 397 0.91 -11.66 -7.19
C LEU A 397 -0.44 -11.78 -6.49
N SER A 398 -0.84 -10.75 -5.75
CA SER A 398 -2.14 -10.67 -5.09
C SER A 398 -3.28 -10.66 -6.10
N THR A 399 -3.20 -9.82 -7.14
CA THR A 399 -4.17 -9.81 -8.25
C THR A 399 -4.28 -11.18 -8.92
N ALA A 400 -3.15 -11.86 -9.17
CA ALA A 400 -3.18 -13.19 -9.77
C ALA A 400 -3.87 -14.24 -8.87
N LEU A 401 -3.69 -14.16 -7.54
CA LEU A 401 -4.33 -15.05 -6.58
C LEU A 401 -5.84 -14.79 -6.48
N HIS A 402 -6.25 -13.52 -6.43
CA HIS A 402 -7.66 -13.12 -6.46
C HIS A 402 -8.34 -13.54 -7.77
N ALA A 403 -7.68 -13.32 -8.92
CA ALA A 403 -8.18 -13.75 -10.22
C ALA A 403 -8.35 -15.28 -10.31
N ALA A 404 -7.37 -16.06 -9.83
CA ALA A 404 -7.46 -17.52 -9.79
C ALA A 404 -8.63 -18.00 -8.90
N THR A 405 -8.86 -17.33 -7.77
CA THR A 405 -9.94 -17.67 -6.83
C THR A 405 -11.32 -17.33 -7.38
N SER A 406 -11.45 -16.21 -8.08
CA SER A 406 -12.71 -15.84 -8.76
C SER A 406 -13.02 -16.74 -9.96
N ALA A 407 -12.02 -17.37 -10.57
CA ALA A 407 -12.20 -18.34 -11.65
C ALA A 407 -12.58 -19.76 -11.15
N LEU A 408 -12.25 -20.11 -9.90
CA LEU A 408 -12.52 -21.43 -9.31
C LEU A 408 -14.01 -21.85 -9.33
N PRO A 409 -14.98 -20.96 -9.04
CA PRO A 409 -16.41 -21.27 -9.15
C PRO A 409 -16.85 -21.63 -10.58
N THR A 410 -16.17 -21.10 -11.60
CA THR A 410 -16.45 -21.40 -13.02
C THR A 410 -15.86 -22.74 -13.45
N VAL A 411 -14.77 -23.19 -12.81
CA VAL A 411 -14.11 -24.47 -13.11
C VAL A 411 -14.75 -25.64 -12.35
N LEU A 412 -15.41 -25.39 -11.21
CA LEU A 412 -16.10 -26.42 -10.44
C LEU A 412 -17.28 -27.10 -11.20
N SER A 413 -17.68 -26.58 -12.37
CA SER A 413 -18.60 -27.28 -13.28
C SER A 413 -17.92 -28.37 -14.12
N ASP A 414 -16.58 -28.43 -14.20
CA ASP A 414 -15.80 -29.44 -14.91
C ASP A 414 -14.45 -29.69 -14.17
N LEU A 415 -14.42 -30.63 -13.21
CA LEU A 415 -13.23 -30.99 -12.41
C LEU A 415 -12.10 -31.65 -13.24
N PRO A 416 -10.79 -31.46 -12.88
CA PRO A 416 -10.26 -31.69 -11.52
C PRO A 416 -9.35 -30.59 -10.90
N ALA A 417 -9.33 -30.63 -9.55
CA ALA A 417 -8.37 -30.11 -8.54
C ALA A 417 -7.85 -28.66 -8.62
N ALA A 418 -8.10 -27.90 -7.55
CA ALA A 418 -7.70 -26.50 -7.35
C ALA A 418 -6.18 -26.23 -7.43
N ASP A 419 -5.32 -27.24 -7.24
CA ASP A 419 -3.87 -27.11 -7.40
C ASP A 419 -3.43 -27.03 -8.87
N GLU A 420 -4.20 -27.61 -9.81
CA GLU A 420 -3.88 -27.55 -11.25
C GLU A 420 -4.33 -26.22 -11.90
N ALA A 421 -5.25 -25.48 -11.28
CA ALA A 421 -5.79 -24.23 -11.81
C ALA A 421 -4.79 -23.06 -11.71
N TYR A 422 -3.91 -23.06 -10.71
CA TYR A 422 -2.84 -22.05 -10.58
C TYR A 422 -1.83 -22.15 -11.73
N GLU A 423 -1.49 -23.38 -12.14
CA GLU A 423 -0.54 -23.65 -13.23
C GLU A 423 -1.10 -23.37 -14.63
N LYS A 424 -2.43 -23.28 -14.77
CA LYS A 424 -3.14 -23.09 -16.04
C LYS A 424 -3.62 -21.67 -16.32
N SER A 425 -3.34 -20.71 -15.44
CA SER A 425 -3.68 -19.31 -15.68
C SER A 425 -2.70 -18.66 -16.68
N PRO A 426 -3.14 -17.76 -17.57
CA PRO A 426 -2.31 -17.14 -18.60
C PRO A 426 -1.30 -16.12 -18.06
N HIS A 427 -0.99 -16.13 -16.75
CA HIS A 427 -0.06 -15.19 -16.13
C HIS A 427 1.40 -15.63 -16.33
N PRO A 428 2.33 -14.68 -16.51
CA PRO A 428 3.74 -15.01 -16.66
C PRO A 428 4.26 -15.62 -15.36
N SER A 429 5.14 -16.61 -15.46
CA SER A 429 5.67 -17.28 -14.27
C SER A 429 6.23 -16.25 -13.27
N PRO A 430 5.92 -16.35 -11.97
CA PRO A 430 6.36 -15.36 -10.97
C PRO A 430 7.87 -15.09 -11.00
N ARG A 431 8.67 -16.14 -11.24
CA ARG A 431 10.13 -16.04 -11.38
C ARG A 431 10.57 -15.14 -12.54
N LEU A 432 9.84 -15.18 -13.65
CA LEU A 432 10.15 -14.35 -14.81
C LEU A 432 9.84 -12.87 -14.55
N VAL A 433 8.75 -12.59 -13.86
CA VAL A 433 8.41 -11.23 -13.40
C VAL A 433 9.49 -10.72 -12.45
N MET A 434 9.91 -11.53 -11.47
CA MET A 434 11.01 -11.17 -10.55
C MET A 434 12.30 -10.82 -11.29
N VAL A 435 12.75 -11.68 -12.21
CA VAL A 435 13.97 -11.42 -12.99
C VAL A 435 13.81 -10.16 -13.84
N THR A 436 12.65 -9.94 -14.46
CA THR A 436 12.39 -8.74 -15.25
C THR A 436 12.47 -7.48 -14.39
N LEU A 437 11.79 -7.47 -13.25
CA LEU A 437 11.79 -6.35 -12.30
C LEU A 437 13.19 -6.04 -11.76
N LEU A 438 13.99 -7.08 -11.46
CA LEU A 438 15.40 -6.92 -11.08
C LEU A 438 16.21 -6.25 -12.20
N LEU A 439 16.08 -6.74 -13.44
CA LEU A 439 16.85 -6.25 -14.58
C LEU A 439 16.50 -4.80 -14.96
N ILE A 440 15.24 -4.39 -14.87
CA ILE A 440 14.86 -3.00 -15.16
C ILE A 440 15.28 -2.03 -14.05
N SER A 441 15.48 -2.51 -12.82
CA SER A 441 15.86 -1.66 -11.69
C SER A 441 17.31 -1.20 -11.76
N LEU A 442 18.23 -2.01 -12.32
CA LEU A 442 19.66 -1.66 -12.38
C LEU A 442 19.95 -0.44 -13.27
N PRO A 443 19.40 -0.31 -14.51
CA PRO A 443 19.55 0.91 -15.30
C PRO A 443 18.98 2.16 -14.63
N VAL A 444 17.91 2.01 -13.83
CA VAL A 444 17.30 3.12 -13.09
C VAL A 444 18.25 3.62 -11.99
N ASP A 445 18.86 2.70 -11.24
CA ASP A 445 19.88 3.06 -10.23
C ASP A 445 21.12 3.71 -10.87
N VAL A 446 21.55 3.22 -12.04
CA VAL A 446 22.62 3.88 -12.82
C VAL A 446 22.21 5.31 -13.22
N ALA A 447 20.97 5.51 -13.67
CA ALA A 447 20.46 6.83 -14.03
C ALA A 447 20.38 7.76 -12.81
N PHE A 448 20.00 7.23 -11.64
CA PHE A 448 20.04 7.94 -10.37
C PHE A 448 21.47 8.39 -10.01
N LEU A 449 22.43 7.46 -10.00
CA LEU A 449 23.84 7.76 -9.69
C LEU A 449 24.42 8.79 -10.68
N ALA A 450 24.12 8.64 -11.97
CA ALA A 450 24.51 9.59 -13.00
C ALA A 450 23.93 10.99 -12.78
N THR A 451 22.67 11.07 -12.33
CA THR A 451 21.98 12.32 -12.01
C THR A 451 22.64 13.02 -10.82
N VAL A 452 22.85 12.30 -9.72
CA VAL A 452 23.52 12.83 -8.51
C VAL A 452 24.93 13.32 -8.83
N PHE A 453 25.66 12.59 -9.67
CA PHE A 453 26.98 12.98 -10.14
C PHE A 453 26.93 14.23 -11.04
N ALA A 454 26.00 14.29 -12.00
CA ALA A 454 25.87 15.39 -12.96
C ALA A 454 25.48 16.71 -12.29
N PHE A 455 24.61 16.67 -11.28
CA PHE A 455 24.24 17.86 -10.50
C PHE A 455 25.28 18.24 -9.44
N GLY A 456 26.32 17.41 -9.24
CA GLY A 456 27.36 17.66 -8.25
C GLY A 456 26.89 17.57 -6.80
N TRP A 457 25.72 16.93 -6.56
CA TRP A 457 25.15 16.76 -5.24
C TRP A 457 25.99 15.82 -4.37
N LEU A 458 26.60 14.81 -4.99
CA LEU A 458 27.48 13.87 -4.30
C LEU A 458 28.68 13.47 -5.15
N ARG A 459 29.88 13.60 -4.58
CA ARG A 459 31.13 13.17 -5.23
C ARG A 459 31.52 11.79 -4.73
N LEU A 460 30.97 10.77 -5.38
CA LEU A 460 31.24 9.37 -5.07
C LEU A 460 32.42 8.83 -5.88
N SER A 461 33.22 7.96 -5.26
CA SER A 461 34.25 7.21 -5.99
C SER A 461 33.62 6.21 -6.96
N VAL A 462 34.29 5.92 -8.08
CA VAL A 462 33.83 4.89 -9.03
C VAL A 462 33.68 3.53 -8.35
N LEU A 463 34.58 3.21 -7.43
CA LEU A 463 34.51 1.99 -6.62
C LEU A 463 33.20 1.92 -5.83
N PHE A 464 32.84 3.01 -5.13
CA PHE A 464 31.59 3.07 -4.38
C PHE A 464 30.38 2.96 -5.30
N MET A 465 30.37 3.62 -6.47
CA MET A 465 29.25 3.51 -7.42
C MET A 465 29.04 2.06 -7.92
N VAL A 466 30.13 1.33 -8.18
CA VAL A 466 30.05 -0.09 -8.58
C VAL A 466 29.54 -0.96 -7.43
N LEU A 467 30.05 -0.78 -6.22
CA LEU A 467 29.58 -1.52 -5.04
C LEU A 467 28.11 -1.21 -4.75
N GLN A 468 27.72 0.06 -4.85
CA GLN A 468 26.35 0.51 -4.66
C GLN A 468 25.40 -0.19 -5.62
N LEU A 469 25.75 -0.29 -6.90
CA LEU A 469 24.92 -0.99 -7.89
C LEU A 469 24.74 -2.48 -7.56
N VAL A 470 25.80 -3.14 -7.05
CA VAL A 470 25.75 -4.55 -6.62
C VAL A 470 24.84 -4.72 -5.40
N PHE A 471 25.02 -3.88 -4.38
CA PHE A 471 24.22 -3.93 -3.16
C PHE A 471 22.76 -3.53 -3.41
N PHE A 472 22.50 -2.56 -4.29
CA PHE A 472 21.16 -2.22 -4.74
C PHE A 472 20.48 -3.41 -5.43
N GLY A 473 21.18 -4.07 -6.37
CA GLY A 473 20.67 -5.29 -7.00
C GLY A 473 20.37 -6.41 -6.00
N LEU A 474 21.21 -6.57 -4.97
CA LEU A 474 20.95 -7.50 -3.88
C LEU A 474 19.70 -7.11 -3.07
N THR A 475 19.53 -5.83 -2.72
CA THR A 475 18.34 -5.33 -2.01
C THR A 475 17.07 -5.56 -2.82
N VAL A 476 17.08 -5.30 -4.14
CA VAL A 476 15.94 -5.59 -5.02
C VAL A 476 15.65 -7.09 -5.07
N ALA A 477 16.68 -7.94 -5.16
CA ALA A 477 16.49 -9.39 -5.13
C ALA A 477 15.88 -9.89 -3.81
N VAL A 478 16.32 -9.34 -2.67
CA VAL A 478 15.76 -9.63 -1.35
C VAL A 478 14.31 -9.15 -1.27
N SER A 479 14.01 -7.94 -1.75
CA SER A 479 12.66 -7.37 -1.80
C SER A 479 11.70 -8.27 -2.58
N LEU A 480 12.10 -8.71 -3.78
CA LEU A 480 11.28 -9.60 -4.60
C LEU A 480 11.09 -10.99 -3.97
N LEU A 481 12.13 -11.54 -3.32
CA LEU A 481 12.03 -12.82 -2.61
C LEU A 481 11.07 -12.71 -1.42
N LEU A 482 11.21 -11.63 -0.64
CA LEU A 482 10.38 -11.38 0.52
C LEU A 482 8.91 -11.19 0.11
N ALA A 483 8.66 -10.42 -0.95
CA ALA A 483 7.34 -10.26 -1.55
C ALA A 483 6.73 -11.62 -1.92
N ARG A 484 7.49 -12.50 -2.58
CA ARG A 484 7.01 -13.85 -2.92
C ARG A 484 6.63 -14.67 -1.69
N VAL A 485 7.57 -14.79 -0.75
CA VAL A 485 7.41 -15.65 0.43
C VAL A 485 6.28 -15.14 1.31
N THR A 486 6.21 -13.82 1.52
CA THR A 486 5.21 -13.19 2.38
C THR A 486 3.81 -13.33 1.79
N THR A 487 3.64 -13.05 0.50
CA THR A 487 2.34 -13.18 -0.16
C THR A 487 1.84 -14.63 -0.18
N ASP A 488 2.70 -15.59 -0.58
CA ASP A 488 2.32 -17.01 -0.57
C ASP A 488 1.97 -17.49 0.85
N PHE A 489 2.77 -17.12 1.84
CA PHE A 489 2.54 -17.49 3.24
C PHE A 489 1.21 -16.93 3.77
N LEU A 490 0.94 -15.64 3.57
CA LEU A 490 -0.29 -14.99 4.02
C LEU A 490 -1.52 -15.59 3.33
N TRP A 491 -1.41 -15.86 2.02
CA TRP A 491 -2.48 -16.50 1.25
C TRP A 491 -2.83 -17.88 1.80
N THR A 492 -1.83 -18.72 2.12
CA THR A 492 -2.06 -20.04 2.72
C THR A 492 -2.72 -19.98 4.11
N ARG A 493 -2.74 -18.81 4.75
CA ARG A 493 -3.40 -18.56 6.04
C ARG A 493 -4.75 -17.87 5.90
N GLY A 494 -5.24 -17.67 4.66
CA GLY A 494 -6.50 -16.97 4.39
C GLY A 494 -6.45 -15.48 4.71
N LEU A 495 -5.26 -14.88 4.71
CA LEU A 495 -5.06 -13.45 4.91
C LEU A 495 -4.86 -12.76 3.55
N ASP A 496 -5.59 -11.67 3.31
CA ASP A 496 -5.52 -10.93 2.06
C ASP A 496 -4.14 -10.24 1.88
N PRO A 497 -3.35 -10.60 0.86
CA PRO A 497 -2.04 -10.00 0.62
C PRO A 497 -2.09 -8.50 0.32
N ASP A 498 -3.18 -7.98 -0.25
CA ASP A 498 -3.35 -6.54 -0.54
C ASP A 498 -3.34 -5.69 0.75
N VAL A 499 -3.68 -6.31 1.88
CA VAL A 499 -3.77 -5.65 3.19
C VAL A 499 -2.54 -5.94 4.04
N TRP A 500 -2.00 -7.17 3.96
CA TRP A 500 -0.98 -7.66 4.88
C TRP A 500 0.44 -7.67 4.32
N ALA A 501 0.62 -7.97 3.03
CA ALA A 501 1.95 -8.22 2.49
C ALA A 501 2.73 -6.92 2.25
N LEU A 502 2.06 -5.88 1.75
CA LEU A 502 2.71 -4.60 1.40
C LEU A 502 3.36 -3.89 2.59
N PRO A 503 2.67 -3.67 3.74
CA PRO A 503 3.31 -2.97 4.86
C PRO A 503 4.52 -3.72 5.40
N LEU A 504 4.42 -5.05 5.46
CA LEU A 504 5.49 -5.92 5.95
C LEU A 504 6.67 -5.94 4.98
N ASN A 505 6.40 -6.05 3.67
CA ASN A 505 7.44 -6.04 2.64
C ASN A 505 8.20 -4.70 2.64
N SER A 506 7.48 -3.58 2.61
CA SER A 506 8.11 -2.25 2.61
C SER A 506 9.01 -2.05 3.84
N ALA A 507 8.47 -2.28 5.04
CA ALA A 507 9.23 -2.02 6.28
C ALA A 507 10.47 -2.93 6.42
N LEU A 508 10.37 -4.20 6.00
CA LEU A 508 11.52 -5.11 6.02
C LEU A 508 12.57 -4.76 4.96
N VAL A 509 12.14 -4.32 3.77
CA VAL A 509 13.06 -3.88 2.72
C VAL A 509 13.76 -2.59 3.11
N ASP A 510 13.07 -1.67 3.77
CA ASP A 510 13.69 -0.46 4.33
C ASP A 510 14.79 -0.84 5.33
N LEU A 511 14.50 -1.74 6.27
CA LEU A 511 15.48 -2.16 7.27
C LEU A 511 16.67 -2.90 6.64
N VAL A 512 16.40 -3.93 5.85
CA VAL A 512 17.43 -4.78 5.24
C VAL A 512 18.23 -3.99 4.21
N GLY A 513 17.56 -3.16 3.41
CA GLY A 513 18.18 -2.31 2.40
C GLY A 513 19.13 -1.29 3.01
N GLN A 514 18.77 -0.65 4.12
CA GLN A 514 19.70 0.23 4.84
C GLN A 514 20.87 -0.53 5.46
N LEU A 515 20.65 -1.71 6.05
CA LEU A 515 21.75 -2.52 6.58
C LEU A 515 22.71 -2.99 5.47
N LEU A 516 22.19 -3.37 4.31
CA LEU A 516 22.97 -3.70 3.13
C LEU A 516 23.73 -2.49 2.60
N LEU A 517 23.12 -1.31 2.62
CA LEU A 517 23.79 -0.06 2.26
C LEU A 517 24.94 0.26 3.23
N VAL A 518 24.76 0.08 4.54
CA VAL A 518 25.85 0.23 5.52
C VAL A 518 27.00 -0.73 5.20
N CYS A 519 26.72 -2.00 4.88
CA CYS A 519 27.74 -2.95 4.44
C CYS A 519 28.47 -2.47 3.17
N CYS A 520 27.75 -1.87 2.21
CA CYS A 520 28.35 -1.26 1.02
C CYS A 520 29.36 -0.16 1.40
N TYR A 521 28.97 0.77 2.29
CA TYR A 521 29.84 1.83 2.78
C TYR A 521 31.09 1.31 3.51
N GLU A 522 30.92 0.33 4.39
CA GLU A 522 32.04 -0.28 5.13
C GLU A 522 33.02 -0.99 4.20
N ILE A 523 32.51 -1.78 3.23
CA ILE A 523 33.36 -2.46 2.25
C ILE A 523 34.08 -1.45 1.35
N ALA A 524 33.40 -0.39 0.92
CA ALA A 524 34.02 0.68 0.14
C ALA A 524 35.15 1.37 0.93
N ALA A 525 34.93 1.65 2.22
CA ALA A 525 35.95 2.23 3.10
C ALA A 525 37.16 1.29 3.28
N LEU A 526 36.92 -0.02 3.50
CA LEU A 526 37.98 -1.03 3.61
C LEU A 526 38.81 -1.16 2.32
N LEU A 527 38.19 -0.95 1.17
CA LEU A 527 38.85 -0.94 -0.13
C LEU A 527 39.48 0.42 -0.50
N GLY A 528 39.47 1.38 0.41
CA GLY A 528 40.17 2.66 0.26
C GLY A 528 39.36 3.80 -0.37
N ALA A 529 38.04 3.67 -0.50
CA ALA A 529 37.19 4.77 -0.96
C ALA A 529 36.98 5.81 0.16
N HIS A 530 37.05 7.10 -0.20
CA HIS A 530 36.74 8.19 0.72
C HIS A 530 35.22 8.38 0.84
N VAL A 531 34.60 7.60 1.71
CA VAL A 531 33.14 7.61 1.93
C VAL A 531 32.73 8.02 3.35
N ARG A 532 33.67 8.02 4.29
CA ARG A 532 33.46 8.52 5.66
C ARG A 532 33.56 10.05 5.70
N SER A 533 32.73 10.67 6.52
CA SER A 533 32.64 12.12 6.73
C SER A 533 33.84 12.72 7.45
#